data_AF-A0AA47JN86-F1
#
_entry.id   AF-A0AA47JN86-F1
#
_cell.length_a   1.000
_cell.length_b   1.000
_cell.length_c   1.000
_cell.angle_alpha   90.00
_cell.angle_beta   90.00
_cell.angle_gamma   90.00
#
_symmetry.space_group_name_H-M   'P 1'
#
loop_
_entity.id
_entity.type
_entity.pdbx_description
1 polymer ?
#
loop_
_entity_poly.entity_id
_entity_poly.type
_entity_poly.pdbx_seq_one_letter_code
_entity_poly.pdbx_strand_id
1 'polypeptide(L)'
;MVFDDELGFELGSDWYKCPFNKDPDICTCSTCFLHNEMKRGKAQLKTAWDRNFGRDGTVFGVMKAPEPPPEEKETPREKYERQKKARYQETEKSWSQIQKKTEVPKFDLDEVLANPELDAVEPVKLDPASMLADDIESLAKEGKEFINNPTLAGAASMAVIAIPGKFADKIIPDDAIKLVTNHSNAHSLARHGGDVTDEQLMTRALTGLAPDGKVKEVKGKVILPPMSSAFHSNDLLLYADQEIRKKGGILEKKIKESNSNILTVRPDDMDSFELDLGRGFKRIGKSKYQPDLQGPVEMVKGLDKVQATYELNKSNGVWETITIFPSK
;
A
#
# COMPACT_ATOMS: atom_id res chain seq x y z
N MET A 1 20.66 31.03 31.38
CA MET A 1 21.34 30.59 30.15
C MET A 1 20.47 31.10 29.02
N VAL A 2 20.80 32.28 28.50
CA VAL A 2 20.13 32.88 27.34
C VAL A 2 20.99 32.48 26.16
N PHE A 3 20.42 31.75 25.21
CA PHE A 3 21.08 31.47 23.94
C PHE A 3 20.80 32.68 23.05
N ASP A 4 21.85 33.45 22.75
CA ASP A 4 21.80 34.51 21.75
C ASP A 4 21.73 33.86 20.36
N ASP A 5 20.52 33.77 19.80
CA ASP A 5 20.21 33.31 18.44
C ASP A 5 20.59 34.35 17.35
N GLU A 6 21.60 35.19 17.57
CA GLU A 6 22.00 36.29 16.67
C GLU A 6 23.19 35.97 15.74
N LEU A 7 23.64 34.72 15.67
CA LEU A 7 24.64 34.31 14.68
C LEU A 7 23.97 33.62 13.49
N GLY A 8 23.46 34.45 12.58
CA GLY A 8 22.85 34.05 11.32
C GLY A 8 23.74 33.09 10.52
N PHE A 9 23.35 31.83 10.52
CA PHE A 9 23.96 30.78 9.69
C PHE A 9 22.94 30.27 8.65
N GLU A 10 22.27 31.20 7.97
CA GLU A 10 21.43 30.84 6.84
C GLU A 10 22.27 30.74 5.56
N LEU A 11 22.41 29.53 5.02
CA LEU A 11 23.06 29.30 3.73
C LEU A 11 22.27 29.97 2.60
N GLY A 12 23.00 30.59 1.66
CA GLY A 12 22.41 31.36 0.57
C GLY A 12 21.80 32.71 0.98
N SER A 13 22.19 33.28 2.12
CA SER A 13 21.80 34.63 2.56
C SER A 13 22.95 35.63 2.40
N ASP A 14 22.63 36.91 2.17
CA ASP A 14 23.66 37.95 1.96
C ASP A 14 24.53 38.22 3.20
N TRP A 15 24.14 37.69 4.36
CA TRP A 15 24.82 37.87 5.65
C TRP A 15 25.68 36.67 6.05
N TYR A 16 25.79 35.65 5.19
CA TYR A 16 26.61 34.47 5.45
C TYR A 16 28.09 34.82 5.64
N LYS A 17 28.68 34.31 6.72
CA LYS A 17 30.12 34.45 7.01
C LYS A 17 30.82 33.09 6.90
N CYS A 18 31.93 33.04 6.18
CA CYS A 18 32.77 31.85 6.10
C CYS A 18 33.30 31.49 7.51
N PRO A 19 33.23 30.21 7.94
CA PRO A 19 33.75 29.80 9.24
C PRO A 19 35.26 29.96 9.37
N PHE A 20 35.99 30.13 8.26
CA PHE A 20 37.43 30.39 8.23
C PHE A 20 37.76 31.88 8.06
N ASN A 21 36.76 32.76 8.20
CA ASN A 21 36.90 34.22 8.06
C ASN A 21 37.55 34.65 6.72
N LYS A 22 37.30 33.86 5.66
CA LYS A 22 37.68 34.16 4.27
C LYS A 22 36.48 34.71 3.52
N ASP A 23 36.73 35.33 2.36
CA ASP A 23 35.67 35.74 1.45
C ASP A 23 34.84 34.50 1.00
N PRO A 24 33.52 34.44 1.29
CA PRO A 24 32.66 33.33 0.87
C PRO A 24 32.62 33.09 -0.64
N ASP A 25 32.77 34.13 -1.45
CA ASP A 25 32.69 34.01 -2.91
C ASP A 25 33.97 33.38 -3.51
N ILE A 26 35.08 33.36 -2.75
CA ILE A 26 36.40 32.83 -3.18
C ILE A 26 36.80 31.56 -2.41
N CYS A 27 36.23 31.33 -1.23
CA CYS A 27 36.59 30.20 -0.38
C CYS A 27 36.09 28.85 -0.91
N THR A 28 36.97 27.85 -0.94
CA THR A 28 36.68 26.49 -1.41
C THR A 28 36.25 25.52 -0.31
N CYS A 29 35.95 26.00 0.91
CA CYS A 29 35.44 25.12 1.96
C CYS A 29 34.03 24.65 1.63
N SER A 30 33.63 23.51 2.18
CA SER A 30 32.33 22.88 1.89
C SER A 30 31.13 23.79 2.18
N THR A 31 31.20 24.61 3.23
CA THR A 31 30.12 25.51 3.62
C THR A 31 30.00 26.72 2.68
N CYS A 32 31.11 27.31 2.23
CA CYS A 32 31.10 28.36 1.22
C CYS A 32 30.68 27.83 -0.15
N PHE A 33 31.08 26.60 -0.50
CA PHE A 33 30.62 25.93 -1.71
C PHE A 33 29.08 25.77 -1.72
N LEU A 34 28.50 25.24 -0.64
CA LEU A 34 27.06 25.10 -0.50
C LEU A 34 26.33 26.45 -0.50
N HIS A 35 26.90 27.46 0.17
CA HIS A 35 26.38 28.83 0.13
C HIS A 35 26.32 29.37 -1.31
N ASN A 36 27.39 29.19 -2.09
CA ASN A 36 27.47 29.65 -3.47
C ASN A 36 26.51 28.92 -4.41
N GLU A 37 26.33 27.60 -4.23
CA GLU A 37 25.32 26.83 -4.98
C GLU A 37 23.90 27.30 -4.65
N MET A 38 23.58 27.54 -3.37
CA MET A 38 22.29 28.09 -2.97
C MET A 38 22.04 29.50 -3.54
N LYS A 39 23.06 30.35 -3.56
CA LYS A 39 23.01 31.71 -4.16
C LYS A 39 22.75 31.63 -5.67
N ARG A 40 23.42 30.71 -6.38
CA ARG A 40 23.18 30.44 -7.81
C ARG A 40 21.76 29.93 -8.07
N GLY A 41 21.28 28.96 -7.29
CA GLY A 41 19.93 28.41 -7.40
C GLY A 41 18.85 29.47 -7.21
N LYS A 42 18.98 30.32 -6.18
CA LYS A 42 18.06 31.46 -5.97
C LYS A 42 18.09 32.45 -7.14
N ALA A 43 19.27 32.77 -7.67
CA ALA A 43 19.38 33.67 -8.82
C ALA A 43 18.74 33.09 -10.09
N GLN A 44 18.89 31.78 -10.33
CA GLN A 44 18.23 31.08 -11.44
C GLN A 44 16.71 31.09 -11.30
N LEU A 45 16.20 30.77 -10.10
CA LEU A 45 14.76 30.82 -9.81
C LEU A 45 14.19 32.22 -9.99
N LYS A 46 14.89 33.24 -9.48
CA LYS A 46 14.48 34.64 -9.67
C LYS A 46 14.47 35.03 -11.14
N THR A 47 15.49 34.62 -11.91
CA THR A 47 15.55 34.88 -13.36
C THR A 47 14.41 34.18 -14.12
N ALA A 48 14.11 32.93 -13.75
CA ALA A 48 12.99 32.19 -14.34
C ALA A 48 11.64 32.82 -13.97
N TRP A 49 11.50 33.27 -12.72
CA TRP A 49 10.32 33.98 -12.25
C TRP A 49 10.14 35.31 -12.97
N ASP A 50 11.19 36.14 -13.06
CA ASP A 50 11.18 37.41 -13.79
C ASP A 50 10.87 37.22 -15.30
N ARG A 51 11.33 36.10 -15.89
CA ARG A 51 11.02 35.73 -17.28
C ARG A 51 9.56 35.31 -17.47
N ASN A 52 8.99 34.58 -16.52
CA ASN A 52 7.64 34.03 -16.62
C ASN A 52 6.54 35.01 -16.16
N PHE A 53 6.87 35.90 -15.23
CA PHE A 53 5.92 36.76 -14.51
C PHE A 53 6.32 38.23 -14.58
N GLY A 54 6.65 38.71 -15.79
CA GLY A 54 7.25 40.02 -16.03
C GLY A 54 6.71 41.20 -15.18
N ARG A 55 7.57 42.21 -15.03
CA ARG A 55 7.51 43.34 -14.08
C ARG A 55 6.22 44.18 -14.06
N ASP A 56 5.32 43.98 -15.03
CA ASP A 56 4.14 44.81 -15.25
C ASP A 56 2.82 44.09 -14.91
N GLY A 57 2.86 42.89 -14.32
CA GLY A 57 1.65 42.15 -13.93
C GLY A 57 0.77 41.71 -15.11
N THR A 58 1.24 41.90 -16.35
CA THR A 58 0.63 41.37 -17.55
C THR A 58 1.03 39.91 -17.67
N VAL A 59 0.18 39.04 -17.13
CA VAL A 59 0.13 37.63 -17.52
C VAL A 59 0.10 37.60 -19.04
N PHE A 60 1.08 36.95 -19.67
CA PHE A 60 1.20 36.89 -21.13
C PHE A 60 -0.18 36.69 -21.75
N GLY A 61 -0.60 37.67 -22.56
CA GLY A 61 -1.73 37.47 -23.46
C GLY A 61 -1.42 36.21 -24.25
N VAL A 62 -2.31 35.23 -24.13
CA VAL A 62 -2.25 33.96 -24.85
C VAL A 62 -2.00 34.30 -26.31
N MET A 63 -0.75 34.18 -26.78
CA MET A 63 -0.49 34.14 -28.20
C MET A 63 -1.29 32.93 -28.68
N LYS A 64 -2.35 33.19 -29.45
CA LYS A 64 -3.09 32.13 -30.13
C LYS A 64 -2.04 31.37 -30.95
N ALA A 65 -1.64 30.20 -30.45
CA ALA A 65 -0.94 29.22 -31.24
C ALA A 65 -1.77 29.01 -32.51
N PRO A 66 -1.14 28.89 -33.70
CA PRO A 66 -1.86 28.50 -34.90
C PRO A 66 -2.68 27.27 -34.55
N GLU A 67 -3.98 27.32 -34.84
CA GLU A 67 -4.90 26.24 -34.47
C GLU A 67 -4.32 24.94 -35.01
N PRO A 68 -3.98 23.96 -34.14
CA PRO A 68 -3.55 22.66 -34.61
C PRO A 68 -4.67 22.11 -35.51
N PRO A 69 -4.32 21.38 -36.58
CA PRO A 69 -5.32 20.74 -37.44
C PRO A 69 -6.31 20.00 -36.53
N PRO A 70 -7.62 20.08 -36.80
CA PRO A 70 -8.65 19.62 -35.89
C PRO A 70 -8.35 18.18 -35.47
N GLU A 71 -7.87 18.01 -34.25
CA GLU A 71 -7.71 16.69 -33.66
C GLU A 71 -9.09 16.06 -33.67
N GLU A 72 -9.22 14.91 -34.34
CA GLU A 72 -10.40 14.06 -34.22
C GLU A 72 -10.63 13.86 -32.72
N LYS A 73 -11.67 14.50 -32.19
CA LYS A 73 -11.96 14.48 -30.76
C LYS A 73 -12.35 13.06 -30.43
N GLU A 74 -11.37 12.26 -29.98
CA GLU A 74 -11.63 10.96 -29.39
C GLU A 74 -12.73 11.14 -28.35
N THR A 75 -13.78 10.36 -28.49
CA THR A 75 -14.83 10.31 -27.49
C THR A 75 -14.21 9.88 -26.15
N PRO A 76 -14.81 10.25 -25.00
CA PRO A 76 -14.35 9.78 -23.70
C PRO A 76 -14.22 8.24 -23.61
N ARG A 77 -15.02 7.52 -24.40
CA ARG A 77 -15.00 6.07 -24.51
C ARG A 77 -13.76 5.56 -25.28
N GLU A 78 -13.43 6.17 -26.41
CA GLU A 78 -12.23 5.82 -27.19
C GLU A 78 -10.95 6.13 -26.40
N LYS A 79 -10.92 7.25 -25.67
CA LYS A 79 -9.82 7.59 -24.76
C LYS A 79 -9.63 6.53 -23.67
N TYR A 80 -10.73 6.04 -23.08
CA TYR A 80 -10.68 4.98 -22.08
C TYR A 80 -10.19 3.64 -22.66
N GLU A 81 -10.66 3.27 -23.85
CA GLU A 81 -10.23 2.04 -24.53
C GLU A 81 -8.75 2.09 -24.94
N ARG A 82 -8.26 3.25 -25.40
CA ARG A 82 -6.84 3.48 -25.68
C ARG A 82 -5.98 3.36 -24.42
N GLN A 83 -6.39 3.99 -23.32
CA GLN A 83 -5.68 3.88 -22.03
C GLN A 83 -5.71 2.45 -21.47
N LYS A 84 -6.80 1.70 -21.68
CA LYS A 84 -6.89 0.29 -21.30
C LYS A 84 -5.92 -0.57 -22.12
N LYS A 85 -5.87 -0.38 -23.45
CA LYS A 85 -4.93 -1.08 -24.34
C LYS A 85 -3.46 -0.76 -24.01
N ALA A 86 -3.13 0.51 -23.76
CA ALA A 86 -1.78 0.92 -23.40
C ALA A 86 -1.30 0.23 -22.11
N ARG A 87 -2.14 0.22 -21.06
CA ARG A 87 -1.85 -0.50 -19.81
C ARG A 87 -1.66 -2.01 -20.01
N TYR A 88 -2.46 -2.62 -20.88
CA TYR A 88 -2.31 -4.05 -21.19
C TYR A 88 -0.96 -4.35 -21.86
N GLN A 89 -0.54 -3.51 -22.81
CA GLN A 89 0.75 -3.65 -23.50
C GLN A 89 1.95 -3.43 -22.58
N GLU A 90 1.89 -2.45 -21.66
CA GLU A 90 2.94 -2.25 -20.66
C GLU A 90 3.02 -3.44 -19.69
N THR A 91 1.86 -3.98 -19.31
CA THR A 91 1.78 -5.15 -18.44
C THR A 91 2.40 -6.37 -19.14
N GLU A 92 2.07 -6.66 -20.40
CA GLU A 92 2.70 -7.75 -21.17
C GLU A 92 4.22 -7.57 -21.33
N LYS A 93 4.69 -6.33 -21.59
CA LYS A 93 6.13 -6.03 -21.65
C LYS A 93 6.82 -6.33 -20.31
N SER A 94 6.21 -5.91 -19.20
CA SER A 94 6.71 -6.19 -17.84
C SER A 94 6.76 -7.70 -17.57
N TRP A 95 5.69 -8.44 -17.88
CA TRP A 95 5.65 -9.90 -17.74
C TRP A 95 6.72 -10.61 -18.57
N SER A 96 6.96 -10.16 -19.80
CA SER A 96 8.01 -10.72 -20.66
C SER A 96 9.42 -10.50 -20.09
N GLN A 97 9.65 -9.40 -19.38
CA GLN A 97 10.93 -9.11 -18.72
C GLN A 97 11.13 -9.95 -17.45
N ILE A 98 10.05 -10.22 -16.71
CA ILE A 98 10.07 -11.07 -15.51
C ILE A 98 10.36 -12.53 -15.91
N GLN A 99 9.72 -13.04 -16.97
CA GLN A 99 10.01 -14.38 -17.47
C GLN A 99 11.45 -14.54 -17.96
N LYS A 100 12.00 -13.53 -18.66
CA LYS A 100 13.40 -13.55 -19.12
C LYS A 100 14.44 -13.43 -18.00
N LYS A 101 14.09 -12.90 -16.83
CA LYS A 101 15.01 -12.75 -15.69
C LYS A 101 15.01 -13.94 -14.73
N THR A 102 14.11 -14.90 -14.91
CA THR A 102 13.91 -15.99 -13.95
C THR A 102 14.34 -17.33 -14.55
N GLU A 103 15.59 -17.42 -15.02
CA GLU A 103 16.28 -18.71 -15.03
C GLU A 103 16.80 -18.94 -13.60
N VAL A 104 15.95 -19.54 -12.76
CA VAL A 104 16.41 -20.01 -11.45
C VAL A 104 17.40 -21.13 -11.72
N PRO A 105 18.67 -21.04 -11.26
CA PRO A 105 19.58 -22.15 -11.36
C PRO A 105 18.92 -23.36 -10.70
N LYS A 106 18.94 -24.50 -11.41
CA LYS A 106 18.40 -25.75 -10.91
C LYS A 106 19.20 -26.09 -9.65
N PHE A 107 18.56 -26.04 -8.49
CA PHE A 107 19.17 -26.48 -7.24
C PHE A 107 19.41 -27.99 -7.34
N ASP A 108 20.67 -28.38 -7.45
CA ASP A 108 21.09 -29.77 -7.46
C ASP A 108 21.57 -30.16 -6.06
N LEU A 109 20.77 -31.00 -5.37
CA LEU A 109 21.08 -31.48 -4.03
C LEU A 109 22.39 -32.29 -4.01
N ASP A 110 22.73 -32.94 -5.12
CA ASP A 110 23.91 -33.82 -5.19
C ASP A 110 25.21 -33.00 -5.28
N GLU A 111 25.16 -31.78 -5.83
CA GLU A 111 26.31 -30.87 -5.94
C GLU A 111 26.67 -30.22 -4.58
N VAL A 112 25.65 -29.88 -3.78
CA VAL A 112 25.79 -29.30 -2.44
C VAL A 112 26.29 -30.34 -1.42
N LEU A 113 25.86 -31.59 -1.56
CA LEU A 113 26.37 -32.69 -0.73
C LEU A 113 27.82 -33.08 -1.06
N ALA A 114 28.29 -32.78 -2.27
CA ALA A 114 29.65 -33.12 -2.72
C ALA A 114 30.73 -32.10 -2.30
N ASN A 115 30.36 -30.87 -1.89
CA ASN A 115 31.32 -29.80 -1.60
C ASN A 115 31.01 -29.04 -0.28
N PRO A 116 31.23 -29.66 0.90
CA PRO A 116 30.92 -29.06 2.20
C PRO A 116 31.86 -27.92 2.65
N GLU A 117 32.81 -27.47 1.81
CA GLU A 117 33.83 -26.49 2.20
C GLU A 117 33.54 -25.03 1.77
N LEU A 118 32.47 -24.79 1.01
CA LEU A 118 32.10 -23.44 0.56
C LEU A 118 31.02 -22.82 1.46
N ASP A 119 31.42 -22.44 2.67
CA ASP A 119 30.98 -21.22 3.41
C ASP A 119 31.39 -21.33 4.88
N ALA A 120 32.70 -21.27 5.12
CA ALA A 120 33.26 -21.17 6.46
C ALA A 120 33.10 -19.74 7.01
N VAL A 121 32.06 -19.51 7.80
CA VAL A 121 32.07 -18.49 8.86
C VAL A 121 32.42 -19.21 10.16
N GLU A 122 33.55 -18.83 10.78
CA GLU A 122 34.05 -19.48 12.00
C GLU A 122 33.04 -19.38 13.16
N PRO A 123 32.63 -20.49 13.79
CA PRO A 123 31.68 -20.48 14.90
C PRO A 123 32.36 -20.09 16.22
N VAL A 124 31.83 -19.04 16.83
CA VAL A 124 31.98 -18.78 18.27
C VAL A 124 31.32 -19.95 19.01
N LYS A 125 32.01 -20.50 20.03
CA LYS A 125 31.52 -21.62 20.87
C LYS A 125 30.25 -21.26 21.65
N LEU A 126 29.11 -21.32 20.99
CA LEU A 126 27.81 -21.63 21.57
C LEU A 126 27.55 -23.09 21.21
N ASP A 127 27.16 -23.93 22.17
CA ASP A 127 26.80 -25.32 21.88
C ASP A 127 25.53 -25.34 21.01
N PRO A 128 25.61 -25.60 19.69
CA PRO A 128 24.49 -25.39 18.77
C PRO A 128 23.54 -26.59 18.76
N ALA A 129 23.97 -27.74 19.27
CA ALA A 129 23.21 -28.99 19.18
C ALA A 129 21.99 -29.00 20.11
N SER A 130 22.02 -28.23 21.19
CA SER A 130 20.96 -28.20 22.20
C SER A 130 19.95 -27.05 22.02
N MET A 131 20.24 -26.05 21.17
CA MET A 131 19.29 -24.96 20.84
C MET A 131 18.66 -25.07 19.45
N LEU A 132 19.24 -25.83 18.51
CA LEU A 132 18.67 -25.98 17.15
C LEU A 132 17.93 -27.30 16.93
N ALA A 133 18.23 -28.36 17.68
CA ALA A 133 17.61 -29.67 17.45
C ALA A 133 16.10 -29.65 17.78
N ASP A 134 15.72 -29.04 18.90
CA ASP A 134 14.32 -28.94 19.32
C ASP A 134 13.52 -28.04 18.35
N ASP A 135 14.11 -26.94 17.88
CA ASP A 135 13.45 -26.00 16.98
C ASP A 135 13.35 -26.51 15.54
N ILE A 136 14.36 -27.23 15.02
CA ILE A 136 14.32 -27.80 13.66
C ILE A 136 13.40 -29.03 13.61
N GLU A 137 13.40 -29.87 14.63
CA GLU A 137 12.48 -31.01 14.68
C GLU A 137 11.03 -30.54 14.83
N SER A 138 10.80 -29.51 15.65
CA SER A 138 9.53 -28.77 15.73
C SER A 138 9.11 -28.23 14.36
N LEU A 139 9.95 -27.44 13.68
CA LEU A 139 9.64 -26.85 12.38
C LEU A 139 9.45 -27.90 11.28
N ALA A 140 10.21 -28.99 11.30
CA ALA A 140 10.08 -30.08 10.34
C ALA A 140 8.82 -30.92 10.60
N LYS A 141 8.41 -31.05 11.86
CA LYS A 141 7.16 -31.71 12.25
C LYS A 141 5.96 -30.86 11.91
N GLU A 142 5.99 -29.56 12.22
CA GLU A 142 4.99 -28.56 11.81
C GLU A 142 4.91 -28.45 10.28
N GLY A 143 6.04 -28.47 9.58
CA GLY A 143 6.07 -28.49 8.12
C GLY A 143 5.48 -29.76 7.51
N LYS A 144 5.73 -30.94 8.11
CA LYS A 144 5.09 -32.20 7.71
C LYS A 144 3.60 -32.23 8.03
N GLU A 145 3.19 -31.71 9.18
CA GLU A 145 1.78 -31.57 9.55
C GLU A 145 1.06 -30.59 8.62
N PHE A 146 1.71 -29.51 8.20
CA PHE A 146 1.19 -28.57 7.21
C PHE A 146 1.04 -29.21 5.81
N ILE A 147 1.99 -30.03 5.36
CA ILE A 147 1.87 -30.76 4.09
C ILE A 147 0.71 -31.76 4.13
N ASN A 148 0.51 -32.43 5.27
CA ASN A 148 -0.50 -33.46 5.42
C ASN A 148 -1.90 -32.91 5.73
N ASN A 149 -1.99 -31.73 6.37
CA ASN A 149 -3.25 -31.08 6.72
C ASN A 149 -3.07 -29.55 6.78
N PRO A 150 -2.99 -28.87 5.61
CA PRO A 150 -2.75 -27.44 5.56
C PRO A 150 -3.89 -26.69 6.25
N THR A 151 -3.57 -25.95 7.32
CA THR A 151 -4.53 -25.03 7.92
C THR A 151 -4.65 -23.79 7.05
N LEU A 152 -5.85 -23.21 6.97
CA LEU A 152 -6.09 -22.00 6.20
C LEU A 152 -5.20 -20.84 6.70
N ALA A 153 -4.96 -20.77 8.01
CA ALA A 153 -4.04 -19.82 8.64
C ALA A 153 -2.57 -20.04 8.21
N GLY A 154 -2.07 -21.29 8.27
CA GLY A 154 -0.70 -21.60 7.84
C GLY A 154 -0.48 -21.32 6.36
N ALA A 155 -1.50 -21.56 5.54
CA ALA A 155 -1.50 -21.28 4.12
C ALA A 155 -1.50 -19.79 3.79
N ALA A 156 -2.30 -19.01 4.50
CA ALA A 156 -2.34 -17.56 4.37
C ALA A 156 -0.99 -16.94 4.77
N SER A 157 -0.39 -17.41 5.88
CA SER A 157 0.96 -17.00 6.30
C SER A 157 2.02 -17.35 5.26
N MET A 158 1.93 -18.54 4.63
CA MET A 158 2.81 -18.92 3.53
C MET A 158 2.57 -18.09 2.28
N ALA A 159 1.33 -17.70 1.94
CA ALA A 159 1.04 -16.83 0.80
C ALA A 159 1.62 -15.41 0.98
N VAL A 160 1.74 -14.93 2.22
CA VAL A 160 2.42 -13.66 2.54
C VAL A 160 3.93 -13.75 2.30
N ILE A 161 4.53 -14.92 2.55
CA ILE A 161 5.98 -15.16 2.43
C ILE A 161 6.37 -15.68 1.02
N ALA A 162 5.46 -16.32 0.30
CA ALA A 162 5.77 -17.07 -0.91
C ALA A 162 6.00 -16.21 -2.16
N ILE A 163 7.04 -16.59 -2.89
CA ILE A 163 7.30 -16.20 -4.28
C ILE A 163 6.06 -16.51 -5.13
N PRO A 164 5.54 -15.57 -5.94
CA PRO A 164 4.36 -15.80 -6.76
C PRO A 164 4.55 -17.03 -7.67
N GLY A 165 3.66 -18.01 -7.57
CA GLY A 165 3.48 -19.04 -8.60
C GLY A 165 3.85 -20.50 -8.28
N LYS A 166 4.10 -20.90 -7.02
CA LYS A 166 4.37 -22.34 -6.72
C LYS A 166 3.39 -23.09 -5.81
N PHE A 167 2.50 -22.44 -5.05
CA PHE A 167 1.60 -23.18 -4.12
C PHE A 167 0.19 -22.61 -3.94
N ALA A 168 -0.21 -21.55 -4.66
CA ALA A 168 -1.46 -20.82 -4.36
C ALA A 168 -2.75 -21.44 -4.93
N ASP A 169 -2.67 -22.43 -5.82
CA ASP A 169 -3.82 -22.79 -6.66
C ASP A 169 -4.93 -23.60 -5.95
N LYS A 170 -4.84 -23.93 -4.64
CA LYS A 170 -5.84 -24.86 -4.06
C LYS A 170 -6.11 -24.79 -2.56
N ILE A 171 -6.13 -23.60 -1.96
CA ILE A 171 -6.47 -23.48 -0.52
C ILE A 171 -7.75 -22.68 -0.29
N ILE A 172 -8.10 -21.78 -1.21
CA ILE A 172 -9.33 -21.00 -1.11
C ILE A 172 -10.33 -21.55 -2.11
N PRO A 173 -11.48 -22.07 -1.64
CA PRO A 173 -12.45 -22.67 -2.55
C PRO A 173 -13.07 -21.59 -3.44
N ASP A 174 -13.33 -21.93 -4.72
CA ASP A 174 -13.84 -21.00 -5.74
C ASP A 174 -15.15 -20.29 -5.36
N ASP A 175 -15.90 -20.87 -4.42
CA ASP A 175 -17.11 -20.28 -3.85
C ASP A 175 -16.82 -19.11 -2.90
N ALA A 176 -15.68 -19.07 -2.23
CA ALA A 176 -15.28 -17.96 -1.36
C ALA A 176 -15.15 -16.64 -2.15
N ILE A 177 -14.59 -16.69 -3.36
CA ILE A 177 -14.53 -15.51 -4.24
C ILE A 177 -15.93 -15.04 -4.62
N LYS A 178 -16.86 -15.97 -4.88
CA LYS A 178 -18.26 -15.64 -5.21
C LYS A 178 -18.95 -14.96 -4.03
N LEU A 179 -18.71 -15.39 -2.80
CA LEU A 179 -19.29 -14.77 -1.60
C LEU A 179 -18.91 -13.29 -1.44
N VAL A 180 -17.70 -12.90 -1.89
CA VAL A 180 -17.21 -11.53 -1.80
C VAL A 180 -17.41 -10.69 -3.06
N THR A 181 -18.05 -11.25 -4.10
CA THR A 181 -18.26 -10.58 -5.40
C THR A 181 -19.69 -10.62 -5.92
N ASN A 182 -20.52 -11.60 -5.51
CA ASN A 182 -21.86 -11.78 -6.07
C ASN A 182 -22.84 -10.65 -5.71
N HIS A 183 -22.68 -10.03 -4.53
CA HIS A 183 -23.59 -8.99 -4.11
C HIS A 183 -23.51 -7.78 -5.04
N SER A 184 -24.63 -7.18 -5.44
CA SER A 184 -24.62 -6.03 -6.37
C SER A 184 -23.86 -4.81 -5.83
N ASN A 185 -23.77 -4.71 -4.50
CA ASN A 185 -23.00 -3.69 -3.79
C ASN A 185 -21.63 -4.19 -3.30
N ALA A 186 -21.18 -5.37 -3.71
CA ALA A 186 -19.89 -5.92 -3.32
C ALA A 186 -18.75 -5.03 -3.81
N HIS A 187 -17.84 -4.69 -2.91
CA HIS A 187 -16.65 -3.89 -3.25
C HIS A 187 -15.42 -4.24 -2.41
N SER A 188 -15.43 -5.37 -1.71
CA SER A 188 -14.32 -5.85 -0.87
C SER A 188 -13.01 -5.89 -1.64
N LEU A 189 -12.95 -6.65 -2.75
CA LEU A 189 -11.73 -6.77 -3.56
C LEU A 189 -11.33 -5.42 -4.18
N ALA A 190 -12.28 -4.71 -4.80
CA ALA A 190 -12.00 -3.48 -5.52
C ALA A 190 -11.51 -2.32 -4.62
N ARG A 191 -11.92 -2.29 -3.35
CA ARG A 191 -11.61 -1.18 -2.43
C ARG A 191 -10.69 -1.53 -1.28
N HIS A 192 -10.51 -2.82 -1.02
CA HIS A 192 -9.80 -3.33 0.15
C HIS A 192 -8.95 -4.57 -0.16
N GLY A 193 -8.93 -5.12 -1.39
CA GLY A 193 -8.13 -6.28 -1.76
C GLY A 193 -6.63 -5.98 -1.91
N GLY A 194 -5.85 -7.02 -2.20
CA GLY A 194 -4.39 -6.96 -2.31
C GLY A 194 -3.86 -6.05 -3.42
N ASP A 195 -4.64 -5.87 -4.48
CA ASP A 195 -4.28 -5.02 -5.63
C ASP A 195 -4.42 -3.51 -5.34
N VAL A 196 -4.99 -3.14 -4.19
CA VAL A 196 -5.14 -1.74 -3.80
C VAL A 196 -3.79 -1.19 -3.36
N THR A 197 -3.31 -0.17 -4.07
CA THR A 197 -2.00 0.46 -3.84
C THR A 197 -2.02 1.44 -2.67
N ASP A 198 -0.84 1.73 -2.12
CA ASP A 198 -0.67 2.73 -1.06
C ASP A 198 -1.11 4.12 -1.54
N GLU A 199 -0.78 4.49 -2.77
CA GLU A 199 -1.21 5.76 -3.38
C GLU A 199 -2.74 5.88 -3.41
N GLN A 200 -3.45 4.81 -3.78
CA GLN A 200 -4.91 4.79 -3.76
C GLN A 200 -5.47 4.91 -2.34
N LEU A 201 -4.85 4.25 -1.35
CA LEU A 201 -5.27 4.37 0.05
C LEU A 201 -5.01 5.77 0.62
N MET A 202 -3.85 6.36 0.32
CA MET A 202 -3.51 7.74 0.70
C MET A 202 -4.48 8.73 0.07
N THR A 203 -4.76 8.58 -1.23
CA THR A 203 -5.73 9.40 -1.96
C THR A 203 -7.12 9.31 -1.33
N ARG A 204 -7.59 8.09 -1.02
CA ARG A 204 -8.88 7.87 -0.34
C ARG A 204 -8.89 8.47 1.06
N ALA A 205 -7.78 8.35 1.81
CA ALA A 205 -7.65 8.94 3.13
C ALA A 205 -7.71 10.48 3.08
N LEU A 206 -7.14 11.13 2.06
CA LEU A 206 -7.13 12.60 1.94
C LEU A 206 -8.42 13.17 1.34
N THR A 207 -8.93 12.53 0.29
CA THR A 207 -9.99 13.09 -0.57
C THR A 207 -11.34 12.40 -0.41
N GLY A 208 -11.38 11.20 0.17
CA GLY A 208 -12.58 10.35 0.19
C GLY A 208 -12.86 9.62 -1.13
N LEU A 209 -12.02 9.83 -2.16
CA LEU A 209 -12.09 9.13 -3.44
C LEU A 209 -11.61 7.69 -3.28
N ALA A 210 -12.51 6.72 -3.43
CA ALA A 210 -12.18 5.31 -3.35
C ALA A 210 -11.38 4.82 -4.58
N PRO A 211 -10.69 3.66 -4.49
CA PRO A 211 -9.91 3.10 -5.60
C PRO A 211 -10.71 2.88 -6.90
N ASP A 212 -12.03 2.71 -6.80
CA ASP A 212 -12.95 2.60 -7.93
C ASP A 212 -13.43 3.96 -8.49
N GLY A 213 -12.85 5.07 -8.02
CA GLY A 213 -13.18 6.43 -8.44
C GLY A 213 -14.47 6.99 -7.86
N LYS A 214 -15.12 6.29 -6.93
CA LYS A 214 -16.38 6.75 -6.30
C LYS A 214 -16.11 7.49 -4.99
N VAL A 215 -16.98 8.43 -4.65
CA VAL A 215 -16.93 9.17 -3.39
C VAL A 215 -18.20 8.87 -2.59
N LYS A 216 -18.07 8.78 -1.26
CA LYS A 216 -19.24 8.69 -0.38
C LYS A 216 -19.71 10.11 -0.05
N GLU A 217 -20.92 10.45 -0.45
CA GLU A 217 -21.52 11.75 -0.14
C GLU A 217 -22.72 11.62 0.77
N VAL A 218 -22.83 12.51 1.76
CA VAL A 218 -24.00 12.62 2.64
C VAL A 218 -24.40 14.08 2.72
N LYS A 219 -25.63 14.40 2.31
CA LYS A 219 -26.16 15.77 2.26
C LYS A 219 -25.26 16.73 1.45
N GLY A 220 -24.78 16.27 0.29
CA GLY A 220 -23.91 17.04 -0.60
C GLY A 220 -22.49 17.29 -0.07
N LYS A 221 -22.08 16.58 1.00
CA LYS A 221 -20.73 16.66 1.55
C LYS A 221 -20.01 15.33 1.40
N VAL A 222 -18.78 15.41 0.89
CA VAL A 222 -17.88 14.27 0.84
C VAL A 222 -17.56 13.80 2.26
N ILE A 223 -17.85 12.52 2.51
CA ILE A 223 -17.53 11.85 3.76
C ILE A 223 -16.19 11.17 3.59
N LEU A 224 -15.21 11.71 4.31
CA LEU A 224 -13.91 11.10 4.39
C LEU A 224 -13.95 9.92 5.38
N PRO A 225 -13.33 8.78 5.03
CA PRO A 225 -13.18 7.70 5.98
C PRO A 225 -12.24 8.12 7.13
N PRO A 226 -12.40 7.54 8.34
CA PRO A 226 -11.47 7.73 9.44
C PRO A 226 -10.09 7.12 9.11
N MET A 227 -10.08 6.01 8.37
CA MET A 227 -8.90 5.33 7.85
C MET A 227 -9.25 4.68 6.51
N SER A 228 -8.31 4.68 5.57
CA SER A 228 -8.39 3.89 4.35
C SER A 228 -7.45 2.68 4.48
N SER A 229 -7.98 1.47 4.48
CA SER A 229 -7.19 0.24 4.63
C SER A 229 -7.45 -0.77 3.52
N ALA A 230 -6.48 -1.65 3.28
CA ALA A 230 -6.58 -2.80 2.40
C ALA A 230 -5.77 -3.98 2.97
N PHE A 231 -6.16 -5.18 2.58
CA PHE A 231 -5.41 -6.40 2.86
C PHE A 231 -4.08 -6.40 2.12
N HIS A 232 -3.08 -7.11 2.65
CA HIS A 232 -1.81 -7.31 1.93
C HIS A 232 -1.97 -8.20 0.70
N SER A 233 -2.97 -9.09 0.69
CA SER A 233 -3.31 -9.95 -0.44
C SER A 233 -4.81 -10.24 -0.53
N ASN A 234 -5.30 -10.66 -1.69
CA ASN A 234 -6.68 -11.17 -1.83
C ASN A 234 -6.89 -12.44 -1.02
N ASP A 235 -5.85 -13.26 -0.84
CA ASP A 235 -5.91 -14.48 -0.04
C ASP A 235 -6.17 -14.18 1.44
N LEU A 236 -5.54 -13.15 1.99
CA LEU A 236 -5.78 -12.69 3.36
C LEU A 236 -7.20 -12.14 3.55
N LEU A 237 -7.74 -11.46 2.54
CA LEU A 237 -9.13 -11.00 2.54
C LEU A 237 -10.09 -12.19 2.62
N LEU A 238 -9.89 -13.17 1.76
CA LEU A 238 -10.74 -14.36 1.67
C LEU A 238 -10.59 -15.21 2.94
N TYR A 239 -9.38 -15.36 3.46
CA TYR A 239 -9.12 -15.99 4.76
C TYR A 239 -9.95 -15.35 5.88
N ALA A 240 -9.85 -14.03 6.04
CA ALA A 240 -10.57 -13.33 7.09
C ALA A 240 -12.10 -13.43 6.95
N ASP A 241 -12.61 -13.41 5.71
CA ASP A 241 -14.04 -13.62 5.42
C ASP A 241 -14.49 -15.04 5.82
N GLN A 242 -13.70 -16.07 5.49
CA GLN A 242 -14.00 -17.46 5.86
C GLN A 242 -13.95 -17.70 7.37
N GLU A 243 -13.00 -17.12 8.08
CA GLU A 243 -12.90 -17.22 9.54
C GLU A 243 -14.09 -16.58 10.26
N ILE A 244 -14.67 -15.50 9.71
CA ILE A 244 -15.92 -14.93 10.23
C ILE A 244 -17.10 -15.89 10.02
N ARG A 245 -17.11 -16.57 8.86
CA ARG A 245 -18.19 -17.45 8.40
C ARG A 245 -18.15 -18.86 8.98
N LYS A 246 -17.02 -19.29 9.56
CA LYS A 246 -16.87 -20.64 10.09
C LYS A 246 -18.01 -21.02 11.02
N LYS A 247 -18.39 -22.29 11.05
CA LYS A 247 -19.47 -22.79 11.91
C LYS A 247 -19.16 -22.46 13.38
N GLY A 248 -20.12 -21.88 14.09
CA GLY A 248 -19.95 -21.35 15.45
C GLY A 248 -19.18 -20.02 15.52
N GLY A 249 -18.82 -19.45 14.37
CA GLY A 249 -18.11 -18.18 14.23
C GLY A 249 -18.99 -16.96 14.48
N ILE A 250 -18.39 -15.79 14.27
CA ILE A 250 -18.97 -14.50 14.66
C ILE A 250 -20.23 -14.18 13.84
N LEU A 251 -20.23 -14.52 12.55
CA LEU A 251 -21.40 -14.27 11.70
C LEU A 251 -22.61 -15.07 12.19
N GLU A 252 -22.44 -16.35 12.50
CA GLU A 252 -23.52 -17.20 13.00
C GLU A 252 -24.08 -16.69 14.34
N LYS A 253 -23.21 -16.22 15.25
CA LYS A 253 -23.63 -15.59 16.51
C LYS A 253 -24.50 -14.34 16.24
N LYS A 254 -24.05 -13.45 15.36
CA LYS A 254 -24.81 -12.26 14.99
C LYS A 254 -26.15 -12.55 14.33
N ILE A 255 -26.22 -13.60 13.52
CA ILE A 255 -27.48 -14.06 12.91
C ILE A 255 -28.47 -14.49 13.99
N LYS A 256 -28.02 -15.15 15.06
CA LYS A 256 -28.90 -15.58 16.17
C LYS A 256 -29.37 -14.41 17.05
N GLU A 257 -28.55 -13.36 17.17
CA GLU A 257 -28.82 -12.20 18.01
C GLU A 257 -29.65 -11.10 17.31
N SER A 258 -29.82 -11.19 15.99
CA SER A 258 -30.43 -10.12 15.18
C SER A 258 -31.47 -10.64 14.21
N ASN A 259 -32.57 -9.90 14.08
CA ASN A 259 -33.59 -10.12 13.05
C ASN A 259 -33.35 -9.27 11.78
N SER A 260 -32.17 -8.64 11.65
CA SER A 260 -31.83 -7.82 10.49
C SER A 260 -31.40 -8.69 9.31
N ASN A 261 -31.72 -8.27 8.08
CA ASN A 261 -31.19 -8.89 6.87
C ASN A 261 -29.79 -8.35 6.49
N ILE A 262 -29.32 -7.30 7.18
CA ILE A 262 -28.00 -6.72 7.01
C ILE A 262 -27.30 -6.75 8.37
N LEU A 263 -26.12 -7.36 8.42
CA LEU A 263 -25.32 -7.50 9.63
C LEU A 263 -23.97 -6.86 9.44
N THR A 264 -23.46 -6.23 10.48
CA THR A 264 -22.09 -5.72 10.52
C THR A 264 -21.35 -6.38 11.66
N VAL A 265 -20.25 -7.04 11.31
CA VAL A 265 -19.22 -7.52 12.23
C VAL A 265 -18.20 -6.40 12.38
N ARG A 266 -17.95 -5.99 13.62
CA ARG A 266 -17.02 -4.95 14.03
C ARG A 266 -15.76 -5.59 14.62
N PRO A 267 -14.64 -4.87 14.67
CA PRO A 267 -13.42 -5.34 15.33
C PRO A 267 -13.63 -5.73 16.81
N ASP A 268 -14.57 -5.07 17.50
CA ASP A 268 -14.90 -5.38 18.90
C ASP A 268 -15.65 -6.71 19.08
N ASP A 269 -16.20 -7.29 18.00
CA ASP A 269 -16.90 -8.57 18.05
C ASP A 269 -15.95 -9.78 17.93
N MET A 270 -14.64 -9.54 17.80
CA MET A 270 -13.64 -10.56 17.54
C MET A 270 -12.33 -10.34 18.29
N ASP A 271 -11.67 -11.45 18.59
CA ASP A 271 -10.27 -11.46 18.98
C ASP A 271 -9.39 -11.15 17.78
N SER A 272 -8.12 -10.81 18.05
CA SER A 272 -7.11 -10.65 17.01
C SER A 272 -6.95 -11.94 16.22
N PHE A 273 -6.68 -11.82 14.92
CA PHE A 273 -6.25 -12.94 14.08
C PHE A 273 -4.80 -13.36 14.35
N GLU A 274 -4.07 -12.63 15.19
CA GLU A 274 -2.64 -12.82 15.48
C GLU A 274 -1.76 -12.80 14.21
N LEU A 275 -2.29 -12.20 13.15
CA LEU A 275 -1.71 -12.11 11.82
C LEU A 275 -1.90 -10.69 11.29
N ASP A 276 -0.85 -10.09 10.73
CA ASP A 276 -0.98 -8.79 10.05
C ASP A 276 -1.74 -8.98 8.73
N LEU A 277 -3.04 -8.67 8.73
CA LEU A 277 -3.90 -8.86 7.57
C LEU A 277 -3.70 -7.77 6.52
N GLY A 278 -3.23 -6.59 6.92
CA GLY A 278 -3.18 -5.47 6.01
C GLY A 278 -2.59 -4.18 6.55
N ARG A 279 -2.77 -3.14 5.75
CA ARG A 279 -2.23 -1.81 6.00
C ARG A 279 -3.28 -0.74 5.74
N GLY A 280 -3.07 0.43 6.30
CA GLY A 280 -3.94 1.57 6.05
C GLY A 280 -3.27 2.90 6.21
N PHE A 281 -4.00 3.95 5.86
CA PHE A 281 -3.59 5.34 6.02
C PHE A 281 -4.70 6.11 6.72
N LYS A 282 -4.33 6.84 7.77
CA LYS A 282 -5.22 7.76 8.48
C LYS A 282 -4.67 9.18 8.39
N ARG A 283 -5.55 10.17 8.38
CA ARG A 283 -5.14 11.58 8.40
C ARG A 283 -4.64 11.94 9.80
N ILE A 284 -3.53 12.68 9.87
CA ILE A 284 -3.09 13.32 11.11
C ILE A 284 -3.88 14.64 11.25
N GLY A 285 -4.76 14.73 12.25
CA GLY A 285 -5.59 15.92 12.51
C GLY A 285 -7.09 15.63 12.66
N LYS A 286 -7.92 16.69 12.80
CA LYS A 286 -9.37 16.53 13.00
C LYS A 286 -10.03 15.88 11.77
N SER A 287 -10.97 14.97 12.00
CA SER A 287 -11.65 14.15 10.99
C SER A 287 -12.47 14.94 9.93
N LYS A 288 -12.72 16.23 10.13
CA LYS A 288 -13.49 17.07 9.20
C LYS A 288 -12.65 17.42 7.97
N TYR A 289 -13.22 17.19 6.78
CA TYR A 289 -12.65 17.64 5.50
C TYR A 289 -12.38 19.15 5.54
N GLN A 290 -11.11 19.51 5.40
CA GLN A 290 -10.65 20.87 5.16
C GLN A 290 -9.76 20.79 3.91
N PRO A 291 -10.26 21.23 2.73
CA PRO A 291 -9.54 21.09 1.46
C PRO A 291 -8.16 21.75 1.48
N ASP A 292 -7.98 22.74 2.35
CA ASP A 292 -6.77 23.56 2.49
C ASP A 292 -5.76 22.96 3.49
N LEU A 293 -6.16 21.94 4.26
CA LEU A 293 -5.32 21.19 5.18
C LEU A 293 -5.15 19.76 4.67
N GLN A 294 -4.30 19.59 3.66
CA GLN A 294 -3.69 18.31 3.37
C GLN A 294 -2.65 18.01 4.46
N GLY A 295 -3.13 17.67 5.65
CA GLY A 295 -2.26 17.19 6.72
C GLY A 295 -1.58 15.89 6.29
N PRO A 296 -0.37 15.59 6.80
CA PRO A 296 0.30 14.34 6.51
C PRO A 296 -0.60 13.14 6.86
N VAL A 297 -0.50 12.08 6.06
CA VAL A 297 -1.13 10.79 6.37
C VAL A 297 -0.14 9.94 7.17
N GLU A 298 -0.64 9.25 8.18
CA GLU A 298 0.10 8.27 8.96
C GLU A 298 -0.22 6.88 8.41
N MET A 299 0.83 6.12 8.07
CA MET A 299 0.70 4.70 7.75
C MET A 299 0.38 3.92 9.03
N VAL A 300 -0.68 3.11 8.98
CA VAL A 300 -1.10 2.20 10.03
C VAL A 300 -0.78 0.78 9.57
N LYS A 301 0.03 0.08 10.35
CA LYS A 301 0.43 -1.32 10.15
C LYS A 301 -0.12 -2.20 11.26
N GLY A 302 -0.03 -3.52 11.10
CA GLY A 302 -0.50 -4.48 12.12
C GLY A 302 -2.02 -4.41 12.23
N LEU A 303 -2.72 -4.46 11.11
CA LEU A 303 -4.17 -4.52 11.10
C LEU A 303 -4.57 -5.99 11.20
N ASP A 304 -4.81 -6.44 12.43
CA ASP A 304 -4.98 -7.85 12.80
C ASP A 304 -6.45 -8.21 13.10
N LYS A 305 -7.38 -7.29 12.82
CA LYS A 305 -8.83 -7.49 12.90
C LYS A 305 -9.49 -7.03 11.62
N VAL A 306 -10.79 -7.26 11.50
CA VAL A 306 -11.57 -6.78 10.35
C VAL A 306 -12.90 -6.18 10.77
N GLN A 307 -13.41 -5.30 9.92
CA GLN A 307 -14.81 -4.92 9.90
C GLN A 307 -15.43 -5.45 8.61
N ALA A 308 -16.59 -6.10 8.71
CA ALA A 308 -17.29 -6.69 7.58
C ALA A 308 -18.79 -6.40 7.65
N THR A 309 -19.41 -6.18 6.50
CA THR A 309 -20.86 -6.05 6.35
C THR A 309 -21.38 -7.11 5.40
N TYR A 310 -22.40 -7.83 5.84
CA TYR A 310 -23.04 -8.92 5.13
C TYR A 310 -24.52 -8.62 4.93
N GLU A 311 -25.09 -9.11 3.83
CA GLU A 311 -26.53 -9.04 3.57
C GLU A 311 -27.05 -10.42 3.17
N LEU A 312 -28.20 -10.81 3.74
CA LEU A 312 -28.87 -12.06 3.44
C LEU A 312 -29.54 -11.96 2.07
N ASN A 313 -29.04 -12.73 1.12
CA ASN A 313 -29.73 -12.98 -0.14
C ASN A 313 -30.94 -13.90 0.13
N LYS A 314 -32.13 -13.31 0.18
CA LYS A 314 -33.39 -14.03 0.47
C LYS A 314 -33.76 -15.09 -0.55
N SER A 315 -33.22 -15.03 -1.77
CA SER A 315 -33.55 -15.98 -2.84
C SER A 315 -32.88 -17.34 -2.65
N ASN A 316 -31.68 -17.37 -2.06
CA ASN A 316 -30.89 -18.58 -1.87
C ASN A 316 -30.49 -18.84 -0.40
N GLY A 317 -30.83 -17.92 0.52
CA GLY A 317 -30.52 -18.04 1.94
C GLY A 317 -29.05 -17.79 2.29
N VAL A 318 -28.24 -17.30 1.35
CA VAL A 318 -26.80 -17.09 1.54
C VAL A 318 -26.53 -15.67 2.03
N TRP A 319 -25.68 -15.54 3.05
CA TRP A 319 -25.16 -14.24 3.48
C TRP A 319 -24.01 -13.83 2.57
N GLU A 320 -24.19 -12.81 1.75
CA GLU A 320 -23.19 -12.31 0.82
C GLU A 320 -22.41 -11.13 1.43
N THR A 321 -21.12 -11.01 1.11
CA THR A 321 -20.28 -9.94 1.66
C THR A 321 -20.44 -8.68 0.82
N ILE A 322 -20.90 -7.59 1.45
CA ILE A 322 -20.95 -6.27 0.82
C ILE A 322 -19.55 -5.64 0.83
N THR A 323 -18.90 -5.66 1.99
CA THR A 323 -17.55 -5.15 2.19
C THR A 323 -16.90 -5.84 3.36
N ILE A 324 -15.60 -6.06 3.27
CA ILE A 324 -14.72 -6.45 4.38
C ILE A 324 -13.41 -5.68 4.24
N PHE A 325 -12.86 -5.20 5.34
CA PHE A 325 -11.59 -4.48 5.36
C PHE A 325 -10.84 -4.66 6.68
N PRO A 326 -9.50 -4.63 6.66
CA PRO A 326 -8.71 -4.81 7.87
C PRO A 326 -8.76 -3.54 8.72
N SER A 327 -8.73 -3.74 10.03
CA SER A 327 -8.85 -2.72 11.07
C SER A 327 -7.98 -3.09 12.27
N LYS A 328 -7.82 -2.13 13.18
CA LYS A 328 -7.48 -2.40 14.58
C LYS A 328 -8.73 -2.73 15.38
#